data_AF-A0A1C6CHG2-F1
#
_entry.id   AF-A0A1C6CHG2-F1
#
_cell.length_a   1.000
_cell.length_b   1.000
_cell.length_c   1.000
_cell.angle_alpha   90.00
_cell.angle_beta   90.00
_cell.angle_gamma   90.00
#
_symmetry.space_group_name_H-M   'P 1'
#
loop_
_entity.id
_entity.type
_entity.pdbx_description
1 polymer ?
#
loop_
_entity_poly.entity_id
_entity_poly.type
_entity_poly.pdbx_seq_one_letter_code
_entity_poly.pdbx_strand_id
1 'polypeptide(L)'
;MNACKCQIQAFCPNDQKTAEVYLYLLKQAKIPHRFNIEKRYNQKQKRNTPEAFAITISCKSYELSIYLKYPQLQIKHAQGYLDDQQELNNALGQLRIELRERRPKLLSDKKKCHCTESELLDGSNIRPRETICKLLKRMYGTGDFLLYNDAHEQIANSRYSKRVKRKMLNVLCAVKKRHGLDSPKNHLDPDMLSDVMPYFNELDISPITLSEKKAKYCSEEVFPNPLKYVQGETMDLLTDTDVLQVDQLNND
;
A
#
# COMPACT_ATOMS: atom_id res chain seq x y z
N MET A 1 -19.16 -3.88 -20.73
CA MET A 1 -18.03 -3.89 -19.78
C MET A 1 -18.45 -3.30 -18.44
N ASN A 2 -18.77 -4.16 -17.47
CA ASN A 2 -19.05 -3.77 -16.09
C ASN A 2 -17.79 -4.05 -15.26
N ALA A 3 -16.90 -3.05 -15.20
CA ALA A 3 -15.60 -3.09 -14.51
C ALA A 3 -14.59 -4.11 -15.06
N CYS A 4 -13.31 -3.77 -14.99
CA CYS A 4 -12.20 -4.67 -15.24
C CYS A 4 -11.31 -4.63 -13.99
N LYS A 5 -10.92 -5.79 -13.51
CA LYS A 5 -10.00 -5.94 -12.41
C LYS A 5 -8.59 -6.07 -13.00
N CYS A 6 -7.75 -5.07 -12.80
CA CYS A 6 -6.31 -5.25 -13.03
C CYS A 6 -5.66 -5.60 -11.69
N GLN A 7 -5.53 -6.90 -11.44
CA GLN A 7 -4.92 -7.39 -10.22
C GLN A 7 -3.41 -7.43 -10.40
N ILE A 8 -2.71 -6.56 -9.67
CA ILE A 8 -1.28 -6.68 -9.46
C ILE A 8 -1.12 -7.40 -8.12
N GLN A 9 -0.67 -8.66 -8.14
CA GLN A 9 -0.29 -9.32 -6.91
C GLN A 9 1.13 -8.84 -6.58
N ALA A 10 1.31 -8.28 -5.39
CA ALA A 10 2.62 -7.88 -4.89
C ALA A 10 2.77 -8.52 -3.50
N PHE A 11 3.59 -9.57 -3.45
CA PHE A 11 4.06 -10.31 -2.26
C PHE A 11 5.24 -9.55 -1.59
N CYS A 12 5.75 -9.79 -0.38
CA CYS A 12 5.60 -10.78 0.72
C CYS A 12 5.93 -10.05 2.07
N PRO A 13 5.61 -10.61 3.26
CA PRO A 13 6.69 -11.24 4.03
C PRO A 13 6.33 -12.59 4.73
N ASN A 14 7.39 -13.36 5.00
CA ASN A 14 7.50 -14.80 5.35
C ASN A 14 6.61 -15.38 6.46
N ASP A 15 5.94 -14.56 7.25
CA ASP A 15 5.01 -15.00 8.29
C ASP A 15 3.89 -13.97 8.54
N GLN A 16 2.76 -14.47 9.07
CA GLN A 16 1.56 -13.67 9.27
C GLN A 16 1.77 -12.45 10.19
N LYS A 17 2.63 -12.54 11.22
CA LYS A 17 2.86 -11.41 12.13
C LYS A 17 3.67 -10.32 11.45
N THR A 18 4.70 -10.68 10.71
CA THR A 18 5.48 -9.73 9.91
C THR A 18 4.59 -9.03 8.88
N ALA A 19 3.68 -9.76 8.23
CA ALA A 19 2.74 -9.18 7.26
C ALA A 19 1.76 -8.20 7.92
N GLU A 20 1.28 -8.49 9.13
CA GLU A 20 0.43 -7.58 9.92
C GLU A 20 1.17 -6.31 10.35
N VAL A 21 2.44 -6.42 10.73
CA VAL A 21 3.28 -5.25 11.02
C VAL A 21 3.49 -4.41 9.77
N TYR A 22 3.74 -5.04 8.62
CA TYR A 22 3.91 -4.32 7.36
C TYR A 22 2.62 -3.59 6.95
N LEU A 23 1.46 -4.27 6.96
CA LEU A 23 0.18 -3.63 6.69
C LEU A 23 -0.10 -2.47 7.67
N TYR A 24 0.30 -2.60 8.94
CA TYR A 24 0.18 -1.51 9.91
C TYR A 24 1.00 -0.27 9.51
N LEU A 25 2.18 -0.42 8.90
CA LEU A 25 2.94 0.69 8.33
C LEU A 25 2.19 1.29 7.14
N LEU A 26 1.68 0.45 6.24
CA LEU A 26 0.94 0.90 5.05
C LEU A 26 -0.34 1.68 5.39
N LYS A 27 -1.00 1.36 6.51
CA LYS A 27 -2.16 2.12 7.00
C LYS A 27 -1.86 3.55 7.44
N GLN A 28 -0.59 3.91 7.57
CA GLN A 28 -0.15 5.26 7.94
C GLN A 28 0.04 6.18 6.73
N ALA A 29 -0.37 5.74 5.53
CA ALA A 29 -0.26 6.47 4.27
C ALA A 29 -0.82 7.91 4.29
N LYS A 30 -0.31 8.72 3.34
CA LYS A 30 -0.92 9.97 2.88
C LYS A 30 -1.99 9.66 1.82
N ILE A 31 -3.25 9.74 2.17
CA ILE A 31 -4.39 9.50 1.28
C ILE A 31 -4.60 10.73 0.40
N PRO A 32 -4.48 10.63 -0.93
CA PRO A 32 -4.66 11.81 -1.77
C PRO A 32 -6.10 12.34 -1.69
N HIS A 33 -6.27 13.66 -1.64
CA HIS A 33 -7.56 14.36 -1.41
C HIS A 33 -8.74 13.87 -2.28
N ARG A 34 -8.49 13.32 -3.48
CA ARG A 34 -9.53 12.83 -4.38
C ARG A 34 -10.08 11.44 -4.03
N PHE A 35 -9.55 10.82 -2.98
CA PHE A 35 -9.88 9.46 -2.58
C PHE A 35 -10.66 9.42 -1.28
N ASN A 36 -11.63 8.53 -1.23
CA ASN A 36 -12.32 8.14 -0.02
C ASN A 36 -11.72 6.85 0.51
N ILE A 37 -11.56 6.76 1.84
CA ILE A 37 -11.15 5.53 2.51
C ILE A 37 -12.41 4.71 2.79
N GLU A 38 -12.39 3.44 2.39
CA GLU A 38 -13.46 2.50 2.70
C GLU A 38 -13.52 2.23 4.21
N LYS A 39 -14.72 2.24 4.77
CA LYS A 39 -14.96 1.95 6.18
C LYS A 39 -16.09 0.94 6.29
N ARG A 40 -15.92 -0.06 7.15
CA ARG A 40 -16.96 -1.05 7.43
C ARG A 40 -17.63 -0.76 8.75
N TYR A 41 -18.93 -1.02 8.82
CA TYR A 41 -19.68 -0.89 10.05
C TYR A 41 -19.18 -1.91 11.08
N ASN A 42 -18.69 -1.42 12.21
CA ASN A 42 -18.28 -2.26 13.32
C ASN A 42 -19.43 -2.35 14.31
N GLN A 43 -20.04 -3.54 14.41
CA GLN A 43 -21.17 -3.78 15.32
C GLN A 43 -20.80 -3.52 16.79
N LYS A 44 -19.58 -3.89 17.22
CA LYS A 44 -19.12 -3.68 18.60
C LYS A 44 -18.96 -2.20 18.94
N GLN A 45 -18.41 -1.41 18.02
CA GLN A 45 -18.19 0.02 18.21
C GLN A 45 -19.37 0.90 17.75
N LYS A 46 -20.41 0.29 17.17
CA LYS A 46 -21.58 0.96 16.58
C LYS A 46 -21.24 2.12 15.64
N ARG A 47 -20.16 1.98 14.87
CA ARG A 47 -19.67 3.01 13.95
C ARG A 47 -18.87 2.42 12.80
N ASN A 48 -18.74 3.19 11.72
CA ASN A 48 -17.88 2.84 10.59
C ASN A 48 -16.41 3.00 10.99
N THR A 49 -15.65 1.89 10.95
CA THR A 49 -14.22 1.87 11.24
C THR A 49 -13.43 1.46 10.01
N PRO A 50 -12.16 1.88 9.89
CA PRO A 50 -11.26 1.34 8.88
C PRO A 50 -11.19 -0.18 8.96
N GLU A 51 -10.97 -0.83 7.82
CA GLU A 51 -10.84 -2.28 7.74
C GLU A 51 -9.65 -2.77 8.56
N ALA A 52 -9.79 -3.87 9.31
CA ALA A 52 -8.74 -4.37 10.21
C ALA A 52 -7.53 -4.96 9.47
N PHE A 53 -7.77 -5.63 8.34
CA PHE A 53 -6.74 -6.32 7.55
C PHE A 53 -6.63 -5.80 6.11
N ALA A 54 -7.10 -4.57 5.89
CA ALA A 54 -7.01 -3.89 4.60
C ALA A 54 -6.92 -2.36 4.76
N ILE A 55 -6.42 -1.71 3.72
CA ILE A 55 -6.66 -0.30 3.41
C ILE A 55 -7.18 -0.23 1.97
N THR A 56 -8.41 0.26 1.82
CA THR A 56 -9.04 0.44 0.51
C THR A 56 -9.33 1.92 0.32
N ILE A 57 -8.85 2.45 -0.80
CA ILE A 57 -9.12 3.83 -1.22
C ILE A 57 -9.79 3.84 -2.58
N SER A 58 -10.82 4.65 -2.74
CA SER A 58 -11.61 4.69 -3.97
C SER A 58 -11.85 6.10 -4.46
N CYS A 59 -11.92 6.24 -5.78
CA CYS A 59 -12.36 7.44 -6.46
C CYS A 59 -13.35 7.08 -7.57
N LYS A 60 -13.83 8.07 -8.33
CA LYS A 60 -14.76 7.85 -9.46
C LYS A 60 -14.19 6.93 -10.55
N SER A 61 -12.86 6.85 -10.67
CA SER A 61 -12.17 6.15 -11.76
C SER A 61 -11.73 4.73 -11.40
N TYR A 62 -11.33 4.49 -10.15
CA TYR A 62 -10.80 3.20 -9.72
C TYR A 62 -10.77 3.10 -8.20
N GLU A 63 -10.50 1.89 -7.72
CA GLU A 63 -10.28 1.54 -6.32
C GLU A 63 -8.91 0.86 -6.19
N LEU A 64 -8.14 1.24 -5.18
CA LEU A 64 -6.90 0.56 -4.78
C LEU A 64 -7.14 -0.10 -3.42
N SER A 65 -6.89 -1.40 -3.31
CA SER A 65 -6.96 -2.16 -2.06
C SER A 65 -5.63 -2.79 -1.75
N ILE A 66 -5.11 -2.52 -0.55
CA ILE A 66 -3.94 -3.21 0.00
C ILE A 66 -4.41 -4.03 1.20
N TYR A 67 -4.27 -5.35 1.17
CA TYR A 67 -4.86 -6.21 2.20
C TYR A 67 -4.07 -7.50 2.42
N LEU A 68 -4.27 -8.13 3.59
CA LEU A 68 -3.72 -9.45 3.88
C LEU A 68 -4.66 -10.53 3.34
N LYS A 69 -4.13 -11.42 2.51
CA LYS A 69 -4.92 -12.44 1.81
C LYS A 69 -5.46 -13.49 2.78
N TYR A 70 -4.65 -13.94 3.74
CA TYR A 70 -5.08 -14.94 4.71
C TYR A 70 -6.33 -14.54 5.50
N PRO A 71 -6.39 -13.38 6.20
CA PRO A 71 -7.62 -12.94 6.87
C PRO A 71 -8.80 -12.74 5.92
N GLN A 72 -8.55 -12.32 4.67
CA GLN A 72 -9.62 -12.21 3.66
C GLN A 72 -10.23 -13.59 3.35
N LEU A 73 -9.40 -14.61 3.14
CA LEU A 73 -9.87 -15.97 2.87
C LEU A 73 -10.52 -16.61 4.10
N GLN A 74 -10.02 -16.36 5.31
CA GLN A 74 -10.66 -16.83 6.54
C GLN A 74 -12.10 -16.33 6.66
N ILE A 75 -12.36 -15.07 6.31
CA ILE A 75 -13.72 -14.50 6.31
C ILE A 75 -14.58 -15.22 5.27
N LYS A 76 -14.05 -15.48 4.07
CA LYS A 76 -14.79 -16.21 3.01
C LYS A 76 -15.09 -17.66 3.41
N HIS A 77 -14.10 -18.35 3.99
CA HIS A 77 -14.25 -19.71 4.51
C HIS A 77 -15.32 -19.77 5.61
N ALA A 78 -15.28 -18.84 6.57
CA ALA A 78 -16.30 -18.75 7.62
C ALA A 78 -17.72 -18.44 7.09
N GLN A 79 -17.83 -17.88 5.88
CA GLN A 79 -19.09 -17.62 5.19
C GLN A 79 -19.51 -18.75 4.24
N GLY A 80 -18.73 -19.82 4.12
CA GLY A 80 -18.99 -20.95 3.22
C GLY A 80 -18.67 -20.68 1.74
N TYR A 81 -17.93 -19.61 1.43
CA TYR A 81 -17.53 -19.26 0.05
C TYR A 81 -16.18 -19.85 -0.38
N LEU A 82 -15.51 -20.62 0.49
CA LEU A 82 -14.23 -21.26 0.22
C LEU A 82 -14.13 -22.58 0.98
N ASP A 83 -13.76 -23.65 0.29
CA ASP A 83 -13.60 -25.01 0.86
C ASP A 83 -12.22 -25.62 0.54
N ASP A 84 -11.20 -24.77 0.37
CA ASP A 84 -9.82 -25.20 0.09
C ASP A 84 -8.86 -24.74 1.20
N GLN A 85 -8.51 -25.68 2.07
CA GLN A 85 -7.54 -25.48 3.15
C GLN A 85 -6.12 -25.23 2.62
N GLN A 86 -5.78 -25.75 1.44
CA GLN A 86 -4.49 -25.52 0.80
C GLN A 86 -4.37 -24.07 0.32
N GLU A 87 -5.41 -23.52 -0.31
CA GLU A 87 -5.43 -22.09 -0.68
C GLU A 87 -5.27 -21.19 0.57
N LEU A 88 -5.95 -21.57 1.67
CA LEU A 88 -5.84 -20.83 2.93
C LEU A 88 -4.42 -20.87 3.50
N ASN A 89 -3.78 -22.03 3.52
CA ASN A 89 -2.41 -22.16 4.01
C ASN A 89 -1.41 -21.41 3.12
N ASN A 90 -1.59 -21.46 1.80
CA ASN A 90 -0.75 -20.72 0.85
C ASN A 90 -0.86 -19.21 1.09
N ALA A 91 -2.02 -18.71 1.52
CA ALA A 91 -2.27 -17.29 1.74
C ALA A 91 -1.58 -16.68 2.98
N LEU A 92 -0.98 -17.49 3.85
CA LEU A 92 -0.28 -17.02 5.05
C LEU A 92 0.85 -16.06 4.70
N GLY A 93 0.94 -14.93 5.41
CA GLY A 93 1.97 -13.91 5.15
C GLY A 93 1.76 -13.09 3.87
N GLN A 94 0.80 -13.45 3.02
CA GLN A 94 0.58 -12.74 1.76
C GLN A 94 -0.09 -11.37 1.97
N LEU A 95 0.59 -10.32 1.52
CA LEU A 95 0.01 -9.02 1.24
C LEU A 95 -0.42 -8.97 -0.25
N ARG A 96 -1.50 -8.27 -0.59
CA ARG A 96 -1.93 -8.03 -1.98
C ARG A 96 -2.21 -6.55 -2.22
N ILE A 97 -1.86 -6.05 -3.41
CA ILE A 97 -2.06 -4.65 -3.85
C ILE A 97 -2.93 -4.63 -5.12
N GLU A 98 -4.25 -4.65 -4.97
CA GLU A 98 -5.18 -4.72 -6.10
C GLU A 98 -5.64 -3.36 -6.60
N LEU A 99 -5.66 -3.15 -7.93
CA LEU A 99 -6.28 -2.00 -8.58
C LEU A 99 -7.52 -2.42 -9.38
N ARG A 100 -8.68 -1.90 -9.01
CA ARG A 100 -9.94 -2.15 -9.73
C ARG A 100 -10.32 -0.93 -10.53
N GLU A 101 -10.12 -0.98 -11.84
CA GLU A 101 -10.48 0.12 -12.73
C GLU A 101 -11.99 0.08 -13.04
N ARG A 102 -12.65 1.23 -12.84
CA ARG A 102 -14.05 1.38 -13.17
C ARG A 102 -14.20 1.64 -14.67
N ARG A 103 -15.38 1.33 -15.22
CA ARG A 103 -15.71 1.51 -16.64
C ARG A 103 -15.27 2.86 -17.25
N PRO A 104 -15.45 4.03 -16.59
CA PRO A 104 -15.02 5.30 -17.18
C PRO A 104 -13.51 5.39 -17.43
N LYS A 105 -12.69 4.80 -16.55
CA LYS A 105 -11.23 4.78 -16.70
C LYS A 105 -10.81 3.88 -17.86
N LEU A 106 -11.39 2.69 -17.94
CA LEU A 106 -11.13 1.73 -19.02
C LEU A 106 -11.48 2.30 -20.39
N LEU A 107 -12.62 2.99 -20.52
CA LEU A 107 -12.99 3.65 -21.77
C LEU A 107 -12.04 4.80 -22.12
N SER A 108 -11.53 5.53 -21.12
CA SER A 108 -10.52 6.57 -21.35
C SER A 108 -9.20 5.99 -21.83
N ASP A 109 -8.77 4.87 -21.25
CA ASP A 109 -7.55 4.19 -21.64
C ASP A 109 -7.67 3.55 -23.02
N LYS A 110 -8.79 2.88 -23.33
CA LYS A 110 -9.09 2.37 -24.67
C LYS A 110 -8.85 3.41 -25.75
N LYS A 111 -9.42 4.61 -25.55
CA LYS A 111 -9.30 5.74 -26.49
C LYS A 111 -7.88 6.25 -26.62
N LYS A 112 -7.12 6.28 -25.52
CA LYS A 112 -5.76 6.84 -25.51
C LYS A 112 -4.69 5.85 -25.97
N CYS A 113 -4.90 4.56 -25.76
CA CYS A 113 -3.97 3.50 -26.14
C CYS A 113 -4.26 2.93 -27.54
N HIS A 114 -5.36 3.34 -28.17
CA HIS A 114 -5.82 2.81 -29.45
C HIS A 114 -5.93 1.27 -29.46
N CYS A 115 -6.31 0.68 -28.32
CA CYS A 115 -6.36 -0.76 -28.13
C CYS A 115 -7.80 -1.29 -28.12
N THR A 116 -7.94 -2.59 -28.39
CA THR A 116 -9.17 -3.36 -28.31
C THR A 116 -9.55 -3.63 -26.85
N GLU A 117 -10.76 -4.15 -26.63
CA GLU A 117 -11.17 -4.56 -25.28
C GLU A 117 -10.37 -5.76 -24.79
N SER A 118 -10.00 -6.69 -25.69
CA SER A 118 -9.15 -7.83 -25.34
C SER A 118 -7.78 -7.38 -24.86
N GLU A 119 -7.17 -6.42 -25.55
CA GLU A 119 -5.86 -5.85 -25.19
C GLU A 119 -5.87 -5.04 -23.87
N LEU A 120 -7.05 -4.59 -23.43
CA LEU A 120 -7.18 -4.00 -22.09
C LEU A 120 -7.20 -5.06 -20.98
N LEU A 121 -7.59 -6.30 -21.32
CA LEU A 121 -7.84 -7.40 -20.39
C LEU A 121 -6.76 -8.48 -20.40
N ASP A 122 -5.90 -8.54 -21.42
CA ASP A 122 -4.88 -9.58 -21.58
C ASP A 122 -3.54 -9.27 -20.88
N GLY A 123 -3.48 -8.16 -20.14
CA GLY A 123 -2.29 -7.75 -19.39
C GLY A 123 -1.24 -6.98 -20.20
N SER A 124 -1.43 -6.79 -21.51
CA SER A 124 -0.55 -5.93 -22.33
C SER A 124 -0.64 -4.44 -21.96
N ASN A 125 -1.73 -4.04 -21.28
CA ASN A 125 -1.91 -2.69 -20.78
C ASN A 125 -1.02 -2.40 -19.55
N ILE A 126 0.05 -1.61 -19.75
CA ILE A 126 0.96 -1.19 -18.66
C ILE A 126 0.39 -0.08 -17.74
N ARG A 127 -0.72 0.56 -18.12
CA ARG A 127 -1.25 1.73 -17.40
C ARG A 127 -1.73 1.46 -15.97
N PRO A 128 -2.34 0.31 -15.66
CA PRO A 128 -2.66 -0.04 -14.29
C PRO A 128 -1.41 -0.05 -13.41
N ARG A 129 -0.31 -0.64 -13.88
CA ARG A 129 0.98 -0.62 -13.16
C ARG A 129 1.47 0.80 -12.92
N GLU A 130 1.49 1.65 -13.96
CA GLU A 130 1.84 3.06 -13.78
C GLU A 130 0.94 3.78 -12.78
N THR A 131 -0.36 3.46 -12.78
CA THR A 131 -1.35 4.06 -11.88
C THR A 131 -1.07 3.66 -10.44
N ILE A 132 -0.78 2.39 -10.18
CA ILE A 132 -0.35 1.91 -8.86
C ILE A 132 0.94 2.61 -8.45
N CYS A 133 1.97 2.63 -9.29
CA CYS A 133 3.25 3.27 -8.95
C CYS A 133 3.08 4.76 -8.60
N LYS A 134 2.32 5.50 -9.42
CA LYS A 134 2.01 6.92 -9.18
C LYS A 134 1.26 7.12 -7.85
N LEU A 135 0.38 6.20 -7.49
CA LEU A 135 -0.41 6.28 -6.27
C LEU A 135 0.39 5.91 -5.02
N LEU A 136 1.13 4.80 -5.05
CA LEU A 136 2.03 4.38 -3.96
C LEU A 136 3.07 5.45 -3.67
N LYS A 137 3.69 6.04 -4.71
CA LYS A 137 4.64 7.16 -4.55
C LYS A 137 4.02 8.37 -3.85
N ARG A 138 2.74 8.68 -4.11
CA ARG A 138 2.02 9.77 -3.43
C ARG A 138 1.67 9.43 -1.99
N MET A 139 1.39 8.15 -1.72
CA MET A 139 0.98 7.66 -0.41
C MET A 139 2.14 7.51 0.57
N TYR A 140 3.30 7.08 0.09
CA TYR A 140 4.42 6.65 0.92
C TYR A 140 5.74 7.35 0.62
N GLY A 141 5.87 8.05 -0.52
CA GLY A 141 7.18 8.39 -1.08
C GLY A 141 7.82 7.19 -1.76
N THR A 142 9.14 7.23 -1.96
CA THR A 142 9.92 6.15 -2.60
C THR A 142 10.84 5.41 -1.64
N GLY A 143 11.12 5.98 -0.46
CA GLY A 143 12.05 5.40 0.51
C GLY A 143 11.45 4.28 1.36
N ASP A 144 12.32 3.49 1.98
CA ASP A 144 11.96 2.31 2.77
C ASP A 144 11.55 2.66 4.20
N PHE A 145 10.82 1.75 4.85
CA PHE A 145 10.42 1.91 6.23
C PHE A 145 11.52 1.38 7.17
N LEU A 146 12.39 2.28 7.61
CA LEU A 146 13.42 1.99 8.60
C LEU A 146 12.88 2.03 10.05
N LEU A 147 13.69 1.58 10.99
CA LEU A 147 13.52 1.92 12.40
C LEU A 147 13.57 3.43 12.60
N TYR A 148 12.83 3.91 13.59
CA TYR A 148 12.78 5.34 13.89
C TYR A 148 14.16 5.95 14.18
N ASN A 149 15.00 5.23 14.93
CA ASN A 149 16.31 5.74 15.32
C ASN A 149 17.25 5.83 14.11
N ASP A 150 17.24 4.82 13.23
CA ASP A 150 18.05 4.80 12.02
C ASP A 150 17.65 5.92 11.05
N ALA A 151 16.35 6.08 10.80
CA ALA A 151 15.84 7.18 9.98
C ALA A 151 16.21 8.55 10.58
N HIS A 152 16.13 8.68 11.91
CA HIS A 152 16.50 9.90 12.61
C HIS A 152 17.99 10.21 12.46
N GLU A 153 18.86 9.21 12.67
CA GLU A 153 20.30 9.34 12.53
C GLU A 153 20.70 9.69 11.10
N GLN A 154 20.13 9.01 10.09
CA GLN A 154 20.39 9.28 8.69
C GLN A 154 20.01 10.72 8.30
N ILE A 155 18.89 11.23 8.80
CA ILE A 155 18.51 12.64 8.61
C ILE A 155 19.50 13.58 9.32
N ALA A 156 19.86 13.28 10.57
CA ALA A 156 20.77 14.10 11.36
C ALA A 156 22.16 14.22 10.72
N ASN A 157 22.65 13.12 10.14
CA ASN A 157 23.95 13.00 9.49
C ASN A 157 23.96 13.40 8.00
N SER A 158 22.78 13.65 7.40
CA SER A 158 22.67 14.07 6.00
C SER A 158 23.38 15.40 5.71
N ARG A 159 23.59 15.72 4.43
CA ARG A 159 24.25 16.97 4.00
C ARG A 159 23.31 18.20 4.02
N TYR A 160 22.04 18.01 4.34
CA TYR A 160 21.06 19.10 4.29
C TYR A 160 21.29 20.18 5.35
N SER A 161 20.75 21.37 5.09
CA SER A 161 20.78 22.48 6.04
C SER A 161 20.07 22.12 7.35
N LYS A 162 20.47 22.77 8.46
CA LYS A 162 19.82 22.62 9.77
C LYS A 162 18.29 22.83 9.72
N ARG A 163 17.83 23.74 8.85
CA ARG A 163 16.40 24.03 8.66
C ARG A 163 15.65 22.85 8.04
N VAL A 164 16.21 22.25 6.99
CA VAL A 164 15.61 21.09 6.31
C VAL A 164 15.58 19.88 7.24
N LYS A 165 16.72 19.57 7.88
CA LYS A 165 16.80 18.48 8.88
C LYS A 165 15.72 18.62 9.96
N ARG A 166 15.56 19.82 10.52
CA ARG A 166 14.52 20.09 11.54
C ARG A 166 13.11 19.83 11.00
N LYS A 167 12.79 20.27 9.78
CA LYS A 167 11.49 19.99 9.17
C LYS A 167 11.25 18.48 9.01
N MET A 168 12.23 17.73 8.50
CA MET A 168 12.13 16.28 8.33
C MET A 168 11.94 15.56 9.66
N LEU A 169 12.78 15.86 10.66
CA LEU A 169 12.69 15.27 12.01
C LEU A 169 11.35 15.58 12.69
N ASN A 170 10.80 16.79 12.48
CA ASN A 170 9.48 17.13 12.98
C ASN A 170 8.38 16.25 12.36
N VAL A 171 8.42 16.00 11.04
CA VAL A 171 7.49 15.07 10.38
C VAL A 171 7.67 13.66 10.95
N LEU A 172 8.91 13.16 11.02
CA LEU A 172 9.21 11.82 11.54
C LEU A 172 8.64 11.61 12.95
N CYS A 173 8.86 12.59 13.84
CA CYS A 173 8.38 12.57 15.21
C CYS A 173 6.85 12.65 15.30
N ALA A 174 6.21 13.46 14.46
CA ALA A 174 4.76 13.57 14.42
C ALA A 174 4.11 12.25 13.97
N VAL A 175 4.60 11.64 12.89
CA VAL A 175 4.10 10.37 12.36
C VAL A 175 4.25 9.26 13.39
N LYS A 176 5.41 9.14 14.05
CA LYS A 176 5.63 8.16 15.14
C LYS A 176 4.62 8.30 16.28
N LYS A 177 4.31 9.53 16.69
CA LYS A 177 3.41 9.80 17.84
C LYS A 177 1.93 9.59 17.53
N ARG A 178 1.54 9.76 16.27
CA ARG A 178 0.12 9.88 15.87
C ARG A 178 -0.31 8.82 14.86
N HIS A 179 0.61 7.97 14.43
CA HIS A 179 0.38 6.78 13.62
C HIS A 179 -0.30 7.07 12.27
N GLY A 180 0.27 7.99 11.49
CA GLY A 180 -0.24 8.34 10.17
C GLY A 180 0.44 9.57 9.60
N LEU A 181 0.53 9.70 8.28
CA LEU A 181 0.89 10.93 7.57
C LEU A 181 -0.29 11.90 7.50
N ASP A 182 -1.48 11.36 7.27
CA ASP A 182 -2.74 12.10 7.10
C ASP A 182 -3.57 12.23 8.38
N SER A 183 -3.01 11.87 9.53
CA SER A 183 -3.76 11.98 10.77
C SER A 183 -4.08 13.46 11.02
N PRO A 184 -5.37 13.86 11.13
CA PRO A 184 -5.74 15.25 11.44
C PRO A 184 -5.20 15.69 12.81
N LYS A 185 -4.75 14.75 13.64
CA LYS A 185 -4.08 14.98 14.93
C LYS A 185 -2.58 15.29 14.81
N ASN A 186 -2.02 15.24 13.60
CA ASN A 186 -0.62 15.53 13.34
C ASN A 186 -0.29 17.01 13.43
N HIS A 187 -1.29 17.88 13.21
CA HIS A 187 -1.08 19.32 12.99
C HIS A 187 0.03 19.59 11.94
N LEU A 188 0.30 18.62 11.07
CA LEU A 188 1.20 18.78 9.94
C LEU A 188 0.41 19.51 8.87
N ASP A 189 0.93 20.66 8.46
CA ASP A 189 0.45 21.37 7.30
C ASP A 189 0.61 20.45 6.06
N PRO A 190 -0.44 20.22 5.25
CA PRO A 190 -0.34 19.48 3.99
C PRO A 190 0.78 19.98 3.06
N ASP A 191 1.09 21.28 3.11
CA ASP A 191 2.16 21.90 2.33
C ASP A 191 3.53 21.53 2.90
N MET A 192 3.65 21.45 4.23
CA MET A 192 4.89 21.01 4.89
C MET A 192 5.27 19.57 4.51
N LEU A 193 4.31 18.64 4.44
CA LEU A 193 4.62 17.25 4.04
C LEU A 193 5.07 17.19 2.57
N SER A 194 4.41 17.97 1.70
CA SER A 194 4.75 18.02 0.27
C SER A 194 6.14 18.63 0.04
N ASP A 195 6.51 19.65 0.83
CA ASP A 195 7.83 20.29 0.83
C ASP A 195 8.97 19.35 1.26
N VAL A 196 8.73 18.47 2.24
CA VAL A 196 9.79 17.64 2.82
C VAL A 196 9.96 16.28 2.14
N MET A 197 8.92 15.78 1.47
CA MET A 197 8.92 14.46 0.84
C MET A 197 10.09 14.25 -0.15
N PRO A 198 10.52 15.24 -0.96
CA PRO A 198 11.68 15.07 -1.83
C PRO A 198 12.96 14.68 -1.08
N TYR A 199 13.20 15.26 0.10
CA TYR A 199 14.40 14.95 0.91
C TYR A 199 14.34 13.56 1.53
N PHE A 200 13.14 13.09 1.90
CA PHE A 200 12.91 11.71 2.34
C PHE A 200 13.25 10.74 1.20
N ASN A 201 12.73 11.01 0.00
CA ASN A 201 12.99 10.20 -1.19
C ASN A 201 14.48 10.17 -1.57
N GLU A 202 15.19 11.30 -1.50
CA GLU A 202 16.63 11.37 -1.82
C GLU A 202 17.50 10.63 -0.80
N LEU A 203 17.08 10.53 0.46
CA LEU A 203 17.73 9.70 1.48
C LEU A 203 17.28 8.23 1.46
N ASP A 204 16.40 7.85 0.53
CA ASP A 204 15.76 6.52 0.44
C ASP A 204 15.06 6.08 1.74
N ILE A 205 14.48 7.04 2.47
CA ILE A 205 13.72 6.78 3.70
C ILE A 205 12.27 7.23 3.62
N SER A 206 11.38 6.43 4.20
CA SER A 206 9.99 6.79 4.41
C SER A 206 9.83 7.68 5.65
N PRO A 207 8.94 8.68 5.63
CA PRO A 207 8.56 9.40 6.85
C PRO A 207 7.74 8.53 7.82
N ILE A 208 7.28 7.36 7.38
CA ILE A 208 6.67 6.33 8.23
C ILE A 208 7.78 5.39 8.68
N THR A 209 7.91 5.18 10.00
CA THR A 209 8.99 4.36 10.57
C THR A 209 8.44 3.16 11.34
N LEU A 210 9.20 2.07 11.33
CA LEU A 210 8.98 0.94 12.21
C LEU A 210 9.34 1.32 13.65
N SER A 211 8.47 0.95 14.60
CA SER A 211 8.77 1.14 16.02
C SER A 211 9.59 -0.03 16.54
N GLU A 212 10.58 0.23 17.40
CA GLU A 212 11.39 -0.78 18.11
C GLU A 212 10.56 -1.90 18.75
N LYS A 213 9.39 -1.57 19.32
CA LYS A 213 8.49 -2.55 19.92
C LYS A 213 7.94 -3.55 18.90
N LYS A 214 7.71 -3.10 17.67
CA LYS A 214 7.18 -3.91 16.58
C LYS A 214 8.26 -4.64 15.82
N ALA A 215 9.47 -4.08 15.75
CA ALA A 215 10.64 -4.73 15.18
C ALA A 215 10.90 -6.11 15.82
N LYS A 216 10.63 -6.28 17.12
CA LYS A 216 10.71 -7.57 17.81
C LYS A 216 9.84 -8.70 17.25
N TYR A 217 8.80 -8.35 16.48
CA TYR A 217 7.89 -9.33 15.86
C TYR A 217 8.24 -9.62 14.41
N CYS A 218 9.34 -9.05 13.91
CA CYS A 218 9.77 -9.17 12.53
C CYS A 218 11.24 -9.62 12.53
N SER A 219 11.62 -10.45 11.56
CA SER A 219 13.03 -10.75 11.30
C SER A 219 13.73 -9.62 10.54
N GLU A 220 12.98 -8.64 10.05
CA GLU A 220 13.45 -7.55 9.21
C GLU A 220 13.54 -6.24 10.00
N GLU A 221 14.70 -5.60 9.91
CA GLU A 221 14.97 -4.26 10.47
C GLU A 221 14.52 -3.15 9.50
N VAL A 222 14.27 -3.50 8.25
CA VAL A 222 13.86 -2.61 7.16
C VAL A 222 12.74 -3.28 6.38
N PHE A 223 11.63 -2.56 6.16
CA PHE A 223 10.62 -2.99 5.21
C PHE A 223 10.77 -2.20 3.90
N PRO A 224 10.90 -2.87 2.74
CA PRO A 224 10.91 -2.18 1.47
C PRO A 224 9.62 -1.39 1.24
N ASN A 225 9.70 -0.28 0.52
CA ASN A 225 8.52 0.46 0.09
C ASN A 225 7.62 -0.41 -0.80
N PRO A 226 6.28 -0.39 -0.68
CA PRO A 226 5.37 -1.15 -1.55
C PRO A 226 5.60 -0.86 -3.04
N LEU A 227 6.10 0.33 -3.36
CA LEU A 227 6.48 0.73 -4.70
C LEU A 227 7.60 -0.15 -5.28
N LYS A 228 8.62 -0.50 -4.49
CA LYS A 228 9.78 -1.31 -4.92
C LYS A 228 9.36 -2.71 -5.35
N TYR A 229 8.38 -3.32 -4.66
CA TYR A 229 7.78 -4.59 -5.06
C TYR A 229 7.07 -4.50 -6.41
N VAL A 230 6.27 -3.45 -6.62
CA VAL A 230 5.53 -3.25 -7.89
C VAL A 230 6.49 -2.92 -9.05
N GLN A 231 7.62 -2.28 -8.76
CA GLN A 231 8.68 -1.99 -9.75
C GLN A 231 9.57 -3.21 -10.05
N GLY A 232 9.58 -4.23 -9.18
CA GLY A 232 10.43 -5.41 -9.30
C GLY A 232 11.85 -5.18 -8.82
N GLU A 233 12.08 -4.15 -7.99
CA GLU A 233 13.39 -3.85 -7.40
C GLU A 233 13.74 -4.81 -6.25
N THR A 234 12.74 -5.53 -5.73
CA THR A 234 12.86 -6.50 -4.63
C THR A 234 12.39 -7.90 -5.03
N MET A 235 12.63 -8.29 -6.30
CA MET A 235 12.21 -9.59 -6.85
C MET A 235 12.80 -10.79 -6.10
N ASP A 236 13.97 -10.63 -5.47
CA ASP A 236 14.60 -11.67 -4.64
C ASP A 236 13.78 -12.03 -3.38
N LEU A 237 12.78 -11.21 -3.03
CA LEU A 237 11.85 -11.43 -1.91
C LEU A 237 10.50 -12.03 -2.37
N LEU A 238 10.35 -12.35 -3.66
CA LEU A 238 9.14 -12.94 -4.26
C LEU A 238 9.35 -14.45 -4.51
N THR A 239 8.32 -15.24 -4.29
CA THR A 239 8.26 -16.68 -4.62
C THR A 239 7.81 -16.91 -6.07
N ASP A 240 8.17 -18.05 -6.68
CA ASP A 240 7.89 -18.37 -8.09
C ASP A 240 6.40 -18.35 -8.49
N THR A 241 5.48 -18.36 -7.52
CA THR A 241 4.02 -18.25 -7.74
C THR A 241 3.51 -16.82 -7.88
N ASP A 242 4.36 -15.80 -7.79
CA ASP A 242 3.98 -14.39 -7.55
C ASP A 242 3.73 -13.57 -8.83
N VAL A 243 3.36 -14.24 -9.92
CA VAL A 243 3.17 -13.62 -11.24
C VAL A 243 1.89 -12.77 -11.29
N LEU A 244 2.00 -11.62 -11.95
CA LEU A 244 0.89 -10.76 -12.40
C LEU A 244 -0.23 -11.61 -13.04
N GLN A 245 -1.35 -11.81 -12.34
CA GLN A 245 -2.52 -12.49 -12.88
C GLN A 245 -3.65 -11.50 -13.12
N VAL A 246 -4.09 -11.39 -14.38
CA VAL A 246 -5.29 -10.64 -14.75
C VAL A 246 -6.48 -11.59 -14.68
N ASP A 247 -7.25 -11.51 -13.60
CA ASP A 247 -8.48 -12.30 -13.45
C ASP A 247 -9.67 -11.57 -14.12
N GLN A 248 -10.30 -12.23 -15.09
CA GLN A 248 -11.58 -11.80 -15.63
C GLN A 248 -12.68 -12.10 -14.61
N LEU A 249 -13.49 -11.09 -14.24
CA LEU A 249 -14.70 -11.32 -13.48
C LEU A 249 -15.77 -11.89 -14.44
N ASN A 250 -16.20 -13.13 -14.20
CA ASN A 250 -17.43 -13.64 -14.79
C ASN A 250 -18.61 -12.85 -14.19
N ASN A 251 -19.53 -12.44 -15.07
CA ASN A 251 -20.72 -11.70 -14.67
C ASN A 251 -21.71 -12.67 -13.99
N ASP A 252 -22.00 -12.42 -12.72
CA ASP A 252 -23.30 -12.77 -12.11
C ASP A 252 -24.10 -11.47 -11.92
#